data_AF-A0A1B6EV75-F1
#
_entry.id   AF-A0A1B6EV75-F1
#
_cell.length_a   1.000
_cell.length_b   1.000
_cell.length_c   1.000
_cell.angle_alpha   90.00
_cell.angle_beta   90.00
_cell.angle_gamma   90.00
#
_symmetry.space_group_name_H-M   'P 1'
#
loop_
_entity.id
_entity.type
_entity.pdbx_description
1 polymer ?
#
loop_
_entity_poly.entity_id
_entity_poly.type
_entity_poly.pdbx_seq_one_letter_code
_entity_poly.pdbx_strand_id
1 'polypeptide(L)'
;MYINDIINDFYKKIIGKKVLVLANCDVDSVCSCKILQWLFQCDSIVYTLIPVQGIQHMIEAFEEHASDVKLVILVNCGGTLDLLEVLQPEQDVIFYIIDNHRPSDVCNIYNNEQIYIVQKPGDEEVIPDFDDIFGNDDLDDEEGSEGEG
;
A
#
# COMPACT_ATOMS: atom_id res chain seq x y z
N MET A 1 -7.32 -2.13 0.23
CA MET A 1 -8.61 -1.80 0.86
C MET A 1 -8.44 -0.90 2.07
N TYR A 2 -9.43 -0.04 2.37
CA TYR A 2 -9.45 0.72 3.62
C TYR A 2 -9.75 -0.19 4.81
N ILE A 3 -9.08 0.06 5.94
CA ILE A 3 -9.36 -0.67 7.19
C ILE A 3 -10.51 -0.03 7.96
N ASN A 4 -11.17 -0.81 8.82
CA ASN A 4 -12.28 -0.32 9.63
C ASN A 4 -11.82 0.12 11.03
N ASP A 5 -10.91 -0.64 11.63
CA ASP A 5 -10.44 -0.46 13.00
C ASP A 5 -8.92 -0.47 13.05
N ILE A 6 -8.33 0.71 13.31
CA ILE A 6 -6.87 0.88 13.36
C ILE A 6 -6.19 0.03 14.44
N ILE A 7 -6.91 -0.37 15.50
CA ILE A 7 -6.36 -1.20 16.57
C ILE A 7 -6.36 -2.67 16.11
N ASN A 8 -7.49 -3.16 15.62
CA ASN A 8 -7.67 -4.59 15.33
C ASN A 8 -7.13 -4.99 13.95
N ASP A 9 -7.27 -4.12 12.96
CA ASP A 9 -6.93 -4.40 11.57
C ASP A 9 -5.49 -3.99 11.23
N PHE A 10 -4.90 -3.08 12.00
CA PHE A 10 -3.50 -2.65 11.83
C PHE A 10 -2.64 -2.96 13.04
N TYR A 11 -2.81 -2.26 14.16
CA TYR A 11 -1.82 -2.27 15.24
C TYR A 11 -1.61 -3.65 15.87
N LYS A 12 -2.69 -4.40 16.16
CA LYS A 12 -2.57 -5.76 16.68
C LYS A 12 -1.94 -6.74 15.67
N LYS A 13 -2.01 -6.45 14.37
CA LYS A 13 -1.48 -7.33 13.31
C LYS A 13 0.04 -7.21 13.16
N ILE A 14 0.63 -6.11 13.63
CA ILE A 14 2.07 -5.85 13.55
C ILE A 14 2.84 -6.26 14.82
N ILE A 15 2.16 -6.43 15.97
CA ILE A 15 2.80 -6.86 17.22
C ILE A 15 3.47 -8.23 17.05
N GLY A 16 4.72 -8.34 17.51
CA GLY A 16 5.49 -9.59 17.46
C GLY A 16 6.08 -9.93 16.08
N LYS A 17 5.94 -9.05 15.08
CA LYS A 17 6.53 -9.21 13.75
C LYS A 17 7.66 -8.22 13.51
N LYS A 18 8.55 -8.56 12.57
CA LYS A 18 9.54 -7.62 12.03
C LYS A 18 8.86 -6.75 10.98
N VAL A 19 9.06 -5.43 11.07
CA VAL A 19 8.38 -4.44 10.22
C VAL A 19 9.40 -3.61 9.45
N LEU A 20 9.15 -3.39 8.17
CA LEU A 20 9.85 -2.38 7.37
C LEU A 20 8.97 -1.14 7.30
N VAL A 21 9.52 0.02 7.64
CA VAL A 21 8.83 1.31 7.52
C VAL A 21 9.53 2.13 6.45
N LEU A 22 8.81 2.44 5.37
CA LEU A 22 9.26 3.33 4.31
C LEU A 22 8.53 4.67 4.50
N ALA A 23 9.28 5.72 4.78
CA ALA A 23 8.70 7.02 5.13
C ALA A 23 9.16 8.11 4.16
N ASN A 24 8.23 8.91 3.63
CA ASN A 24 8.59 10.02 2.76
C ASN A 24 9.46 11.07 3.52
N CYS A 25 10.24 11.85 2.77
CA CYS A 25 11.10 12.89 3.35
C CYS A 25 10.36 14.22 3.54
N ASP A 26 9.35 14.24 4.40
CA ASP A 26 8.59 15.43 4.77
C ASP A 26 8.33 15.53 6.27
N VAL A 27 7.81 16.68 6.70
CA VAL A 27 7.57 16.97 8.13
C VAL A 27 6.50 16.05 8.72
N ASP A 28 5.44 15.74 7.96
CA ASP A 28 4.34 14.90 8.42
C ASP A 28 4.81 13.48 8.69
N SER A 29 5.63 12.93 7.80
CA SER A 29 6.29 11.64 7.92
C SER A 29 7.19 11.57 9.15
N VAL A 30 7.97 12.62 9.42
CA VAL A 30 8.82 12.68 10.62
C VAL A 30 7.97 12.66 11.89
N CYS A 31 6.89 13.44 11.94
CA CYS A 31 5.97 13.46 13.08
C CYS A 31 5.27 12.11 13.28
N SER A 32 4.72 11.53 12.21
CA SER A 32 4.05 10.23 12.20
C SER A 32 4.99 9.10 12.61
N CYS A 33 6.21 9.09 12.07
CA CYS A 33 7.24 8.13 12.46
C CYS A 33 7.60 8.27 13.93
N LYS A 34 7.69 9.48 14.50
CA LYS A 34 8.00 9.63 15.94
C LYS A 34 6.92 9.01 16.83
N ILE A 35 5.66 9.14 16.45
CA ILE A 35 4.55 8.49 17.15
C ILE A 35 4.65 6.98 17.03
N LEU A 36 4.84 6.45 15.81
CA LEU A 36 4.99 5.01 15.57
C LEU A 36 6.19 4.42 16.31
N GLN A 37 7.34 5.08 16.29
CA GLN A 37 8.56 4.65 16.99
C GLN A 37 8.31 4.52 18.50
N TRP A 38 7.57 5.46 19.10
CA TRP A 38 7.21 5.38 20.52
C TRP A 38 6.30 4.18 20.81
N LEU A 39 5.29 3.97 19.98
CA LEU A 39 4.40 2.80 20.08
C LEU A 39 5.17 1.48 19.94
N PHE A 40 6.05 1.39 18.94
CA PHE A 40 6.90 0.22 18.72
C PHE A 40 7.81 -0.04 19.91
N GLN A 41 8.33 1.00 20.56
CA GLN A 41 9.12 0.86 21.77
C GLN A 41 8.29 0.30 22.94
N CYS A 42 7.06 0.79 23.12
CA CYS A 42 6.17 0.30 24.18
C CYS A 42 5.86 -1.19 24.04
N ASP A 43 5.63 -1.66 22.81
CA ASP A 43 5.25 -3.05 22.52
C ASP A 43 6.41 -3.92 22.01
N SER A 44 7.65 -3.44 22.11
CA SER A 44 8.87 -4.15 21.71
C SER A 44 8.85 -4.68 20.27
N ILE A 45 8.29 -3.90 19.34
CA ILE A 45 8.23 -4.23 17.91
C ILE A 45 9.58 -3.96 17.27
N VAL A 46 10.13 -4.96 16.57
CA VAL A 46 11.39 -4.83 15.82
C VAL A 46 11.09 -4.22 14.46
N TYR A 47 11.72 -3.10 14.14
CA TYR A 47 11.50 -2.41 12.87
C TYR A 47 12.79 -1.88 12.25
N THR A 48 12.76 -1.71 10.93
CA THR A 48 13.73 -0.94 10.15
C THR A 48 12.99 0.27 9.58
N LEU A 49 13.49 1.48 9.82
CA LEU A 49 12.92 2.72 9.28
C LEU A 49 13.85 3.28 8.21
N ILE A 50 13.33 3.46 7.00
CA ILE A 50 14.07 3.97 5.84
C ILE A 50 13.37 5.22 5.31
N PRO A 51 14.04 6.38 5.32
CA PRO A 51 13.53 7.55 4.64
C PRO A 51 13.67 7.36 3.13
N VAL A 52 12.58 7.50 2.39
CA VAL A 52 12.55 7.36 0.94
C VAL A 52 12.36 8.72 0.26
N GLN A 53 13.00 8.90 -0.89
CA GLN A 53 12.93 10.12 -1.71
C GLN A 53 12.50 9.74 -3.12
N GLY A 54 11.18 9.78 -3.34
CA GLY A 54 10.58 9.36 -4.60
C GLY A 54 10.53 7.84 -4.79
N ILE A 55 9.98 7.45 -5.94
CA ILE A 55 9.61 6.06 -6.25
C ILE A 55 10.83 5.16 -6.39
N GLN A 56 11.87 5.60 -7.10
CA GLN A 56 13.07 4.79 -7.33
C GLN A 56 13.74 4.35 -6.01
N HIS A 57 13.87 5.29 -5.06
CA HIS A 57 14.45 4.97 -3.75
C HIS A 57 13.54 4.05 -2.93
N MET A 58 12.21 4.14 -3.09
CA MET A 58 11.27 3.21 -2.46
C MET A 58 11.45 1.78 -2.98
N ILE A 59 11.60 1.61 -4.30
CA ILE A 59 11.84 0.30 -4.93
C ILE A 59 13.13 -0.31 -4.38
N GLU A 60 14.25 0.42 -4.45
CA GLU A 60 15.55 -0.05 -3.97
C GLU A 60 15.50 -0.42 -2.48
N ALA A 61 14.91 0.43 -1.65
CA ALA A 61 14.76 0.18 -0.22
C ALA A 61 13.87 -1.05 0.08
N PHE A 62 12.86 -1.32 -0.74
CA PHE A 62 12.04 -2.51 -0.60
C PHE A 62 12.82 -3.77 -1.01
N GLU A 63 13.48 -3.75 -2.17
CA GLU A 63 14.25 -4.88 -2.70
C GLU A 63 15.36 -5.33 -1.74
N GLU A 64 16.07 -4.40 -1.11
CA GLU A 64 17.12 -4.68 -0.13
C GLU A 64 16.62 -5.43 1.12
N HIS A 65 15.31 -5.39 1.38
CA HIS A 65 14.69 -5.94 2.58
C HIS A 65 13.58 -6.97 2.32
N ALA A 66 13.19 -7.17 1.07
CA ALA A 66 12.07 -8.00 0.66
C ALA A 66 12.22 -9.48 1.09
N SER A 67 13.44 -10.00 1.17
CA SER A 67 13.67 -11.39 1.60
C SER A 67 13.37 -11.64 3.07
N ASP A 68 13.48 -10.61 3.91
CA ASP A 68 13.52 -10.75 5.37
C ASP A 68 12.30 -10.15 6.06
N VAL A 69 11.39 -9.52 5.30
CA VAL A 69 10.25 -8.78 5.84
C VAL A 69 8.99 -9.12 5.07
N LYS A 70 7.95 -9.50 5.82
CA LYS A 70 6.60 -9.78 5.30
C LYS A 70 5.58 -8.69 5.64
N LEU A 71 6.02 -7.63 6.34
CA LEU A 71 5.16 -6.54 6.78
C LEU A 71 5.83 -5.20 6.52
N VAL A 72 5.25 -4.43 5.61
CA VAL A 72 5.73 -3.12 5.20
C VAL A 72 4.70 -2.06 5.59
N ILE A 73 5.17 -0.95 6.15
CA ILE A 73 4.36 0.23 6.45
C ILE A 73 4.91 1.38 5.61
N LEU A 74 4.05 1.99 4.80
CA LEU A 74 4.36 3.20 4.05
C LEU A 74 3.78 4.41 4.78
N VAL A 75 4.61 5.42 5.01
CA VAL A 75 4.23 6.66 5.71
C VAL A 75 4.37 7.83 4.75
N ASN A 76 3.24 8.49 4.50
CA ASN A 76 3.04 9.60 3.57
C ASN A 76 3.56 9.33 2.14
N CYS A 77 3.48 8.07 1.72
CA CYS A 77 3.82 7.64 0.36
C CYS A 77 3.10 6.35 -0.02
N GLY A 78 3.08 6.06 -1.33
CA GLY A 78 2.57 4.82 -1.91
C GLY A 78 1.06 4.77 -2.09
N GLY A 79 0.28 5.70 -1.50
CA GLY A 79 -1.18 5.70 -1.63
C GLY A 79 -1.67 5.96 -3.05
N THR A 80 -0.95 6.77 -3.82
CA THR A 80 -1.32 7.20 -5.18
C THR A 80 -0.66 6.39 -6.29
N LEU A 81 -0.09 5.23 -5.96
CA LEU A 81 0.62 4.35 -6.89
C LEU A 81 -0.01 2.97 -6.83
N ASP A 82 -0.13 2.27 -7.96
CA ASP A 82 -0.37 0.82 -7.91
C ASP A 82 0.85 0.15 -7.24
N LEU A 83 0.72 -0.15 -5.95
CA LEU A 83 1.85 -0.55 -5.14
C LEU A 83 2.34 -1.96 -5.50
N LEU A 84 1.43 -2.82 -5.96
CA LEU A 84 1.77 -4.18 -6.34
C LEU A 84 2.45 -4.22 -7.71
N GLU A 85 2.02 -3.37 -8.65
CA GLU A 85 2.72 -3.20 -9.93
C GLU A 85 4.14 -2.64 -9.72
N VAL A 86 4.27 -1.62 -8.87
CA VAL A 86 5.55 -0.92 -8.64
C VAL A 86 6.56 -1.76 -7.87
N LEU A 87 6.14 -2.46 -6.80
CA LEU A 87 7.06 -3.17 -5.90
C LEU A 87 7.19 -4.66 -6.21
N GLN A 88 6.29 -5.24 -7.02
CA GLN A 88 6.27 -6.67 -7.39
C GLN A 88 6.57 -7.63 -6.21
N PRO A 89 5.84 -7.52 -5.09
CA PRO A 89 6.14 -8.26 -3.88
C PRO A 89 5.75 -9.75 -3.98
N GLU A 90 6.30 -10.58 -3.09
CA GLU A 90 5.77 -11.93 -2.85
C GLU A 90 4.34 -11.86 -2.29
N GLN A 91 3.52 -12.89 -2.57
CA GLN A 91 2.08 -12.92 -2.22
C GLN A 91 1.80 -12.83 -0.71
N ASP A 92 2.75 -13.20 0.14
CA ASP A 92 2.62 -13.18 1.59
C ASP A 92 3.09 -11.87 2.25
N VAL A 93 3.55 -10.90 1.44
CA VAL A 93 3.92 -9.56 1.92
C VAL A 93 2.68 -8.70 2.07
N ILE A 94 2.53 -8.10 3.25
CA ILE A 94 1.43 -7.20 3.61
C ILE A 94 1.92 -5.76 3.69
N PHE A 95 1.16 -4.85 3.09
CA PHE A 95 1.41 -3.41 3.08
C PHE A 95 0.34 -2.67 3.87
N TYR A 96 0.77 -1.82 4.79
CA TYR A 96 -0.06 -0.82 5.43
C TYR A 96 0.29 0.57 4.94
N ILE A 97 -0.66 1.28 4.35
CA ILE A 97 -0.45 2.62 3.78
C ILE A 97 -1.06 3.66 4.72
N ILE A 98 -0.22 4.51 5.31
CA ILE A 98 -0.61 5.69 6.09
C ILE A 98 -0.26 6.92 5.24
N ASP A 99 -1.13 7.29 4.29
CA ASP A 99 -0.82 8.31 3.29
C ASP A 99 -2.01 9.26 3.02
N ASN A 100 -1.79 10.56 3.14
CA ASN A 100 -2.82 11.58 2.94
C ASN A 100 -2.86 12.12 1.50
N HIS A 101 -1.96 11.70 0.60
CA HIS A 101 -2.03 12.07 -0.80
C HIS A 101 -3.30 11.50 -1.46
N ARG A 102 -3.88 12.27 -2.38
CA ARG A 102 -5.14 11.95 -3.06
C ARG A 102 -5.05 12.28 -4.56
N PRO A 103 -5.78 11.55 -5.42
CA PRO A 103 -6.61 10.38 -5.11
C PRO A 103 -5.77 9.14 -4.79
N SER A 104 -6.29 8.25 -3.94
CA SER A 104 -5.67 6.93 -3.74
C SER A 104 -5.83 6.09 -5.01
N ASP A 105 -4.85 5.25 -5.28
CA ASP A 105 -4.88 4.35 -6.43
C ASP A 105 -5.97 3.29 -6.26
N VAL A 106 -6.73 3.04 -7.32
CA VAL A 106 -7.89 2.14 -7.29
C VAL A 106 -7.49 0.69 -7.10
N CYS A 107 -6.33 0.26 -7.60
CA CYS A 107 -5.81 -1.10 -7.37
C CYS A 107 -5.50 -1.29 -5.89
N ASN A 108 -4.94 -0.28 -5.22
CA ASN A 108 -4.74 -0.31 -3.77
C ASN A 108 -6.06 -0.39 -3.00
N ILE A 109 -7.10 0.33 -3.46
CA ILE A 109 -8.42 0.32 -2.81
C ILE A 109 -9.07 -1.06 -2.94
N TYR A 110 -9.08 -1.63 -4.15
CA TYR A 110 -9.78 -2.87 -4.43
C TYR A 110 -9.01 -4.13 -4.02
N ASN A 111 -7.70 -4.04 -3.80
CA ASN A 111 -6.93 -5.15 -3.25
C ASN A 111 -7.29 -5.41 -1.77
N ASN A 112 -7.74 -6.62 -1.45
CA ASN A 112 -8.12 -7.03 -0.09
C ASN A 112 -7.20 -8.13 0.49
N GLU A 113 -6.11 -8.46 -0.20
CA GLU A 113 -5.20 -9.53 0.18
C GLU A 113 -3.93 -8.96 0.83
N GLN A 114 -3.27 -8.02 0.15
CA GLN A 114 -1.96 -7.50 0.49
C GLN A 114 -1.97 -6.03 0.93
N ILE A 115 -2.91 -5.21 0.42
CA ILE A 115 -2.90 -3.76 0.64
C ILE A 115 -3.98 -3.32 1.65
N TYR A 116 -3.55 -2.62 2.71
CA TYR A 116 -4.41 -2.09 3.76
C TYR A 116 -4.16 -0.59 3.97
N ILE A 117 -5.11 0.24 3.59
CA ILE A 117 -5.06 1.69 3.73
C ILE A 117 -5.53 2.09 5.13
N VAL A 118 -4.64 2.64 5.96
CA VAL A 118 -4.80 2.90 7.39
C VAL A 118 -5.46 4.26 7.64
N GLN A 119 -6.66 4.42 7.11
CA GLN A 119 -7.49 5.62 7.24
C GLN A 119 -8.90 5.29 6.76
N LYS A 120 -9.81 6.25 6.90
CA LYS A 120 -11.11 6.20 6.23
C LYS A 120 -11.01 6.91 4.88
N PRO A 121 -11.82 6.54 3.88
CA PRO A 121 -11.97 7.33 2.66
C PRO A 121 -12.31 8.77 3.05
N GLY A 122 -11.64 9.75 2.45
CA GLY A 122 -11.99 11.15 2.65
C GLY A 122 -13.28 11.51 1.92
N ASP A 123 -13.98 12.56 2.37
CA ASP A 123 -15.22 13.02 1.69
C ASP A 123 -14.96 13.46 0.24
N GLU A 124 -13.73 13.83 -0.10
CA GLU A 124 -13.29 14.24 -1.44
C GLU A 124 -12.93 13.04 -2.35
N GLU A 125 -12.92 11.82 -1.81
CA GLU A 125 -12.44 10.64 -2.49
C GLU A 125 -13.57 9.94 -3.23
N VAL A 126 -13.68 10.23 -4.54
CA VAL A 126 -14.65 9.58 -5.43
C VAL A 126 -14.03 8.29 -5.95
N ILE A 127 -14.42 7.17 -5.34
CA ILE A 127 -13.98 5.84 -5.73
C ILE A 127 -14.91 5.35 -6.86
N PRO A 128 -14.42 5.11 -8.09
CA PRO A 128 -15.25 4.59 -9.17
C PRO A 128 -15.64 3.14 -8.89
N ASP A 129 -16.80 2.70 -9.38
CA ASP A 129 -17.25 1.31 -9.22
C ASP A 129 -16.28 0.33 -9.90
N PHE A 130 -16.10 -0.85 -9.30
CA PHE A 130 -15.15 -1.85 -9.80
C PHE A 130 -15.40 -2.22 -11.27
N ASP A 131 -16.67 -2.46 -11.63
CA ASP A 131 -17.05 -2.88 -12.98
C ASP A 131 -16.79 -1.78 -14.04
N ASP A 132 -16.82 -0.50 -13.66
CA ASP A 132 -16.53 0.60 -14.59
C ASP A 132 -15.04 0.66 -14.97
N ILE A 133 -14.16 0.18 -14.08
CA ILE A 133 -12.71 0.19 -14.27
C ILE A 133 -12.23 -1.13 -14.87
N PHE A 134 -12.73 -2.26 -14.38
CA PHE A 134 -12.21 -3.59 -14.69
C PHE A 134 -13.15 -4.45 -15.54
N GLY A 135 -14.39 -4.00 -15.81
CA GLY A 135 -15.41 -4.79 -16.50
C GLY A 135 -15.43 -4.69 -18.03
N ASN A 136 -14.63 -3.80 -18.63
CA ASN A 136 -14.67 -3.53 -20.08
C ASN A 136 -13.54 -4.18 -20.88
N ASP A 137 -12.56 -4.84 -20.25
CA ASP A 137 -11.41 -5.43 -20.96
C ASP A 137 -11.71 -6.81 -21.60
N ASP A 138 -12.91 -7.36 -21.42
CA ASP A 138 -13.32 -8.68 -21.93
C ASP A 138 -14.18 -8.64 -23.22
N LEU A 139 -14.34 -7.49 -23.89
CA LEU A 139 -15.27 -7.34 -25.03
C LEU A 139 -14.69 -6.91 -26.38
N ASP A 140 -13.37 -6.87 -26.57
CA ASP A 140 -12.73 -6.41 -27.82
C ASP A 140 -11.84 -7.46 -28.53
N ASP A 141 -12.16 -8.76 -28.40
CA ASP A 141 -11.38 -9.84 -29.06
C ASP A 141 -12.21 -10.88 -29.85
N GLU A 142 -13.41 -10.54 -30.34
CA GLU A 142 -14.07 -11.35 -31.38
C GLU A 142 -14.92 -10.50 -32.35
N GLU A 143 -14.31 -9.81 -33.32
CA GLU A 143 -14.95 -9.63 -34.64
C GLU A 143 -13.90 -9.55 -35.77
N GLY A 144 -13.72 -10.70 -36.44
CA GLY A 144 -12.89 -10.80 -37.64
C GLY A 144 -12.98 -12.15 -38.35
N SER A 145 -14.13 -12.84 -38.25
CA SER A 145 -14.46 -13.98 -39.11
C SER A 145 -15.62 -13.58 -40.02
N GLU A 146 -15.52 -14.00 -41.28
CA GLU A 146 -16.39 -13.82 -42.45
C GLU A 146 -15.88 -12.77 -43.48
N GLY A 147 -15.57 -13.14 -44.73
CA GLY A 147 -16.02 -14.34 -45.42
C GLY A 147 -15.32 -14.69 -46.73
N GLU A 148 -15.83 -15.80 -47.25
CA GLU A 148 -15.47 -16.54 -48.45
C GLU A 148 -15.54 -15.69 -49.74
N GLY A 149 -14.63 -16.01 -50.68
CA GLY A 149 -14.61 -15.49 -52.05
C GLY A 149 -13.36 -15.90 -52.81
#